data_AF-A0A832BUP7-F1
#
_entry.id   AF-A0A832BUP7-F1
#
_cell.length_a   1.000
_cell.length_b   1.000
_cell.length_c   1.000
_cell.angle_alpha   90.00
_cell.angle_beta   90.00
_cell.angle_gamma   90.00
#
_symmetry.space_group_name_H-M   'P 1'
#
loop_
_entity.id
_entity.type
_entity.pdbx_description
1 polymer ?
#
loop_
_entity_poly.entity_id
_entity_poly.type
_entity_poly.pdbx_seq_one_letter_code
_entity_poly.pdbx_strand_id
1 'polypeptide(L)'
;MIERYELLKRFVKADVLEIPKFENVVNEYWVAEPFIKIVIFEDLEYHKLRYFAIEPSLNVEEVKLIASLIVDLRRILTLLDVSQELEERAKALVKNFERLTREYGIEVESGLYARMLYYLFREFFGFSVIEPLMVDPNVEDISCDGYDIPIFVYHKSYGYLET
;
A
#
# COMPACT_ATOMS: atom_id res chain seq x y z
N MET A 1 -5.86 8.83 -10.38
CA MET A 1 -5.33 8.42 -9.05
C MET A 1 -4.91 6.95 -9.03
N ILE A 2 -5.70 6.02 -9.61
CA ILE A 2 -5.40 4.57 -9.67
C ILE A 2 -4.36 4.20 -10.76
N GLU A 3 -3.93 5.15 -11.60
CA GLU A 3 -3.03 4.91 -12.75
C GLU A 3 -1.73 4.18 -12.39
N ARG A 4 -1.15 4.44 -11.20
CA ARG A 4 0.03 3.72 -10.71
C ARG A 4 -0.23 2.25 -10.41
N TYR A 5 -1.44 1.88 -10.00
CA TYR A 5 -1.80 0.48 -9.75
C TYR A 5 -2.09 -0.27 -11.04
N GLU A 6 -2.66 0.41 -12.06
CA GLU A 6 -2.72 -0.14 -13.42
C GLU A 6 -1.32 -0.37 -14.00
N LEU A 7 -0.38 0.52 -13.70
CA LEU A 7 1.01 0.33 -14.06
C LEU A 7 1.68 -0.79 -13.26
N LEU A 8 1.43 -0.88 -11.94
CA LEU A 8 1.96 -1.93 -11.07
C LEU A 8 1.53 -3.33 -11.52
N LYS A 9 0.28 -3.49 -11.97
CA LYS A 9 -0.23 -4.75 -12.54
C LYS A 9 0.61 -5.27 -13.70
N ARG A 10 1.32 -4.40 -14.44
CA ARG A 10 2.20 -4.82 -15.53
C ARG A 10 3.47 -5.52 -15.04
N PHE A 11 3.87 -5.27 -13.78
CA PHE A 11 5.06 -5.83 -13.14
C PHE A 11 4.75 -6.99 -12.18
N VAL A 12 3.50 -7.13 -11.76
CA VAL A 12 3.04 -8.14 -10.80
C VAL A 12 2.27 -9.25 -11.51
N LYS A 13 2.64 -10.52 -11.26
CA LYS A 13 2.00 -11.71 -11.86
C LYS A 13 1.41 -12.68 -10.85
N ALA A 14 1.54 -12.39 -9.55
CA ALA A 14 1.11 -13.26 -8.46
C ALA A 14 0.02 -12.55 -7.64
N ASP A 15 -0.83 -13.35 -7.00
CA ASP A 15 -1.76 -12.83 -5.99
C ASP A 15 -0.97 -12.30 -4.79
N VAL A 16 -1.34 -11.10 -4.34
CA VAL A 16 -0.61 -10.35 -3.31
C VAL A 16 -1.40 -10.19 -2.02
N LEU A 17 -2.73 -10.34 -2.08
CA LEU A 17 -3.60 -9.99 -0.97
C LEU A 17 -4.11 -11.23 -0.26
N GLU A 18 -3.75 -11.34 1.00
CA GLU A 18 -4.38 -12.24 1.95
C GLU A 18 -5.48 -11.47 2.67
N ILE A 19 -6.74 -11.88 2.50
CA ILE A 19 -7.89 -11.22 3.12
C ILE A 19 -8.13 -11.86 4.50
N PRO A 20 -7.91 -11.13 5.61
CA PRO A 20 -8.26 -11.64 6.94
C PRO A 20 -9.75 -11.91 7.04
N LYS A 21 -10.15 -12.80 7.95
CA LYS A 21 -11.56 -13.00 8.26
C LYS A 21 -12.03 -11.88 9.19
N PHE A 22 -13.10 -11.21 8.78
CA PHE A 22 -13.80 -10.20 9.58
C PHE A 22 -15.16 -10.74 10.00
N GLU A 23 -15.55 -10.47 11.23
CA GLU A 23 -16.91 -10.69 11.72
C GLU A 23 -17.72 -9.40 11.54
N ASN A 24 -19.04 -9.53 11.31
CA ASN A 24 -19.97 -8.41 11.15
C ASN A 24 -19.53 -7.38 10.09
N VAL A 25 -19.09 -7.88 8.94
CA VAL A 25 -18.80 -7.03 7.77
C VAL A 25 -20.08 -6.35 7.32
N VAL A 26 -20.05 -5.02 7.30
CA VAL A 26 -21.14 -4.18 6.81
C VAL A 26 -20.96 -3.92 5.32
N ASN A 27 -19.73 -3.68 4.88
CA ASN A 27 -19.41 -3.46 3.47
C ASN A 27 -17.95 -3.81 3.19
N GLU A 28 -17.66 -4.25 1.97
CA GLU A 28 -16.32 -4.46 1.48
C GLU A 28 -16.23 -4.10 -0.01
N TYR A 29 -15.16 -3.42 -0.40
CA TYR A 29 -14.97 -3.01 -1.79
C TYR A 29 -13.50 -2.85 -2.15
N TRP A 30 -13.20 -3.02 -3.43
CA TRP A 30 -11.88 -2.78 -3.97
C TRP A 30 -11.67 -1.29 -4.23
N VAL A 31 -10.55 -0.76 -3.76
CA VAL A 31 -10.08 0.59 -4.10
C VAL A 31 -9.02 0.53 -5.18
N ALA A 32 -8.12 -0.45 -5.09
CA ALA A 32 -7.13 -0.72 -6.12
C ALA A 32 -6.90 -2.23 -6.22
N GLU A 33 -7.75 -2.94 -6.97
CA GLU A 33 -7.60 -4.39 -7.17
C GLU A 33 -6.28 -4.74 -7.89
N PRO A 34 -5.53 -5.78 -7.49
CA PRO A 34 -5.75 -6.68 -6.35
C PRO A 34 -5.00 -6.27 -5.07
N PHE A 35 -4.59 -5.01 -4.94
CA PHE A 35 -3.67 -4.53 -3.90
C PHE A 35 -4.37 -3.98 -2.65
N ILE A 36 -5.43 -3.20 -2.82
CA ILE A 36 -6.08 -2.47 -1.73
C ILE A 36 -7.57 -2.80 -1.72
N LYS A 37 -8.01 -3.42 -0.64
CA LYS A 37 -9.43 -3.69 -0.35
C LYS A 37 -9.79 -3.02 0.96
N ILE A 38 -10.94 -2.35 0.98
CA ILE A 38 -11.46 -1.74 2.19
C ILE A 38 -12.57 -2.62 2.75
N VAL A 39 -12.55 -2.82 4.06
CA VAL A 39 -13.58 -3.52 4.80
C VAL A 39 -14.10 -2.60 5.90
N ILE A 40 -15.41 -2.40 5.91
CA ILE A 40 -16.12 -1.69 6.96
C ILE A 40 -16.89 -2.73 7.76
N PHE A 41 -16.58 -2.84 9.04
CA PHE A 41 -17.14 -3.85 9.92
C PHE A 41 -17.55 -3.25 11.26
N GLU A 42 -18.47 -3.92 11.95
CA GLU A 42 -18.87 -3.55 13.29
C GLU A 42 -17.98 -4.22 14.33
N ASP A 43 -17.26 -3.41 15.11
CA ASP A 43 -16.57 -3.87 16.31
C ASP A 43 -17.59 -4.13 17.42
N LEU A 44 -17.74 -5.40 17.81
CA LEU A 44 -18.69 -5.85 18.82
C LEU A 44 -18.32 -5.43 20.25
N GLU A 45 -17.05 -5.19 20.54
CA GLU A 45 -16.60 -4.76 21.86
C GLU A 45 -17.02 -3.32 22.13
N TYR A 46 -16.95 -2.47 21.10
CA TYR A 46 -17.23 -1.04 21.21
C TYR A 46 -18.55 -0.60 20.58
N HIS A 47 -19.26 -1.50 19.88
CA HIS A 47 -20.48 -1.22 19.09
C HIS A 47 -20.31 -0.05 18.13
N LYS A 48 -19.19 -0.05 17.38
CA LYS A 48 -18.82 1.01 16.44
C LYS A 48 -18.41 0.43 15.10
N LEU A 49 -18.69 1.18 14.04
CA LEU A 49 -18.15 0.87 12.72
C LEU A 49 -16.67 1.27 12.67
N ARG A 50 -15.85 0.40 12.10
CA ARG A 50 -14.43 0.66 11.81
C ARG A 50 -14.17 0.57 10.32
N TYR A 51 -13.21 1.36 9.88
CA TYR A 51 -12.66 1.32 8.53
C TYR A 51 -11.37 0.51 8.57
N PHE A 52 -11.21 -0.51 7.72
CA PHE A 52 -9.97 -1.27 7.66
C PHE A 52 -9.45 -1.36 6.24
N ALA A 53 -8.23 -0.88 6.02
CA ALA A 53 -7.53 -1.02 4.77
C ALA A 53 -6.72 -2.34 4.75
N ILE A 54 -7.15 -3.29 3.94
CA ILE A 54 -6.39 -4.50 3.66
C ILE A 54 -5.37 -4.16 2.56
N GLU A 55 -4.10 -4.27 2.93
CA GLU A 55 -2.94 -4.21 2.05
C GLU A 55 -2.19 -5.56 2.05
N PRO A 56 -1.29 -5.82 1.08
CA PRO A 56 -0.50 -7.05 1.06
C PRO A 56 0.29 -7.24 2.37
N SER A 57 0.15 -8.38 3.03
CA SER A 57 0.80 -8.64 4.32
C SER A 57 2.31 -8.81 4.16
N LEU A 58 3.09 -8.26 5.10
CA LEU A 58 4.52 -8.54 5.24
C LEU A 58 4.80 -9.00 6.67
N ASN A 59 5.67 -10.00 6.81
CA ASN A 59 6.17 -10.40 8.13
C ASN A 59 7.26 -9.43 8.63
N VAL A 60 7.66 -9.57 9.89
CA VAL A 60 8.61 -8.66 10.55
C VAL A 60 9.96 -8.57 9.82
N GLU A 61 10.47 -9.67 9.29
CA GLU A 61 11.74 -9.68 8.56
C GLU A 61 11.61 -9.07 7.16
N GLU A 62 10.49 -9.34 6.48
CA GLU A 62 10.16 -8.71 5.20
C GLU A 62 9.99 -7.19 5.32
N VAL A 63 9.39 -6.71 6.42
CA VAL A 63 9.25 -5.27 6.73
C VAL A 63 10.62 -4.61 6.92
N LYS A 64 11.54 -5.24 7.66
CA LYS A 64 12.91 -4.72 7.82
C LYS A 64 13.68 -4.71 6.50
N LEU A 65 13.50 -5.76 5.70
CA LEU A 65 14.14 -5.86 4.40
C LEU A 65 13.66 -4.76 3.46
N ILE A 66 12.34 -4.59 3.30
CA ILE A 66 11.80 -3.55 2.41
C ILE A 66 12.18 -2.15 2.87
N ALA A 67 12.19 -1.88 4.18
CA ALA A 67 12.61 -0.59 4.72
C ALA A 67 14.07 -0.28 4.36
N SER A 68 14.95 -1.28 4.46
CA SER A 68 16.37 -1.16 4.11
C SER A 68 16.54 -0.88 2.60
N LEU A 69 15.84 -1.64 1.76
CA LEU A 69 15.86 -1.45 0.31
C LEU A 69 15.28 -0.09 -0.11
N ILE A 70 14.25 0.42 0.55
CA ILE A 70 13.71 1.76 0.30
C ILE A 70 14.79 2.83 0.53
N VAL A 71 15.57 2.71 1.61
CA VAL A 71 16.65 3.67 1.91
C VAL A 71 17.69 3.69 0.80
N ASP A 72 18.13 2.52 0.33
CA ASP A 72 19.17 2.44 -0.69
C ASP A 72 18.64 2.76 -2.09
N LEU A 73 17.40 2.38 -2.41
CA LEU A 73 16.72 2.82 -3.62
C LEU A 73 16.55 4.33 -3.66
N ARG A 74 16.19 4.97 -2.53
CA ARG A 74 16.09 6.44 -2.46
C ARG A 74 17.43 7.08 -2.83
N ARG A 75 18.55 6.57 -2.29
CA ARG A 75 19.89 7.07 -2.63
C ARG A 75 20.19 6.95 -4.13
N ILE A 76 19.93 5.79 -4.71
CA ILE A 76 20.16 5.51 -6.14
C ILE A 76 19.28 6.38 -7.04
N LEU A 77 18.01 6.56 -6.64
CA LEU A 77 17.00 7.25 -7.42
C LEU A 77 16.92 8.75 -7.11
N THR A 78 17.77 9.28 -6.22
CA THR A 78 17.84 10.73 -5.88
C THR A 78 17.97 11.62 -7.13
N LEU A 79 18.61 11.09 -8.18
CA LEU A 79 18.85 11.79 -9.44
C LEU A 79 17.75 11.58 -10.48
N LEU A 80 16.67 10.85 -10.17
CA LEU A 80 15.54 10.73 -11.08
C LEU A 80 14.85 12.09 -11.22
N ASP A 81 14.78 12.55 -12.46
CA ASP A 81 14.07 13.77 -12.79
C ASP A 81 12.56 13.54 -12.61
N VAL A 82 11.96 14.29 -11.69
CA VAL A 82 10.52 14.22 -11.41
C VAL A 82 9.66 14.66 -12.59
N SER A 83 10.25 15.34 -13.59
CA SER A 83 9.58 15.70 -14.85
C SER A 83 9.36 14.50 -15.78
N GLN A 84 10.01 13.36 -15.53
CA GLN A 84 9.77 12.14 -16.29
C GLN A 84 8.39 11.55 -16.02
N GLU A 85 7.83 10.94 -17.06
CA GLU A 85 6.58 10.19 -17.01
C GLU A 85 6.65 9.08 -15.95
N LEU A 86 5.50 8.83 -15.29
CA LEU A 86 5.39 7.83 -14.23
C LEU A 86 5.87 6.45 -14.69
N GLU A 87 5.60 6.09 -15.94
CA GLU A 87 6.01 4.81 -16.51
C GLU A 87 7.54 4.66 -16.58
N GLU A 88 8.28 5.71 -16.94
CA GLU A 88 9.74 5.65 -17.00
C GLU A 88 10.35 5.53 -15.61
N ARG A 89 9.82 6.31 -14.66
CA ARG A 89 10.24 6.27 -13.25
C ARG A 89 9.96 4.90 -12.62
N ALA A 90 8.82 4.29 -12.92
CA ALA A 90 8.49 2.94 -12.48
C ALA A 90 9.44 1.88 -13.05
N LYS A 91 9.76 1.95 -14.35
CA LYS A 91 10.75 1.06 -14.97
C LYS A 91 12.13 1.22 -14.33
N ALA A 92 12.54 2.44 -14.02
CA ALA A 92 13.80 2.72 -13.33
C ALA A 92 13.80 2.13 -11.91
N LEU A 93 12.72 2.28 -11.15
CA LEU A 93 12.56 1.70 -9.82
C LEU A 93 12.68 0.17 -9.86
N VAL A 94 11.90 -0.49 -10.72
CA VAL A 94 11.90 -1.96 -10.85
C VAL A 94 13.29 -2.47 -11.22
N LYS A 95 13.94 -1.87 -12.22
CA LYS A 95 15.30 -2.25 -12.64
C LYS A 95 16.32 -2.13 -11.51
N ASN A 96 16.23 -1.07 -10.69
CA ASN A 96 17.15 -0.87 -9.57
C ASN A 96 16.84 -1.81 -8.40
N PHE A 97 15.56 -2.10 -8.16
CA PHE A 97 15.15 -3.09 -7.17
C PHE A 97 15.70 -4.48 -7.50
N GLU A 98 15.52 -4.95 -8.74
CA GLU A 98 16.07 -6.24 -9.21
C GLU A 98 17.61 -6.30 -9.14
N ARG A 99 18.27 -5.15 -9.34
CA ARG A 99 19.72 -5.06 -9.19
C ARG A 99 20.14 -5.20 -7.72
N LEU A 100 19.50 -4.46 -6.82
CA LEU A 100 19.83 -4.49 -5.39
C LEU A 100 19.55 -5.85 -4.75
N THR A 101 18.41 -6.49 -5.07
CA THR A 101 18.10 -7.82 -4.53
C THR A 101 19.16 -8.84 -4.95
N ARG A 102 19.65 -8.77 -6.19
CA ARG A 102 20.76 -9.61 -6.67
C ARG A 102 22.08 -9.29 -5.98
N GLU A 103 22.41 -8.01 -5.80
CA GLU A 103 23.63 -7.59 -5.09
C GLU A 103 23.64 -8.05 -3.63
N TYR A 104 22.47 -8.13 -3.00
CA TYR A 104 22.33 -8.61 -1.62
C TYR A 104 22.27 -10.14 -1.52
N GLY A 105 22.25 -10.85 -2.65
CA GLY A 105 22.11 -12.31 -2.68
C GLY A 105 20.75 -12.79 -2.19
N ILE A 106 19.70 -11.97 -2.31
CA ILE A 106 18.36 -12.30 -1.86
C ILE A 106 17.60 -12.95 -3.01
N GLU A 107 17.20 -14.21 -2.79
CA GLU A 107 16.21 -14.86 -3.65
C GLU A 107 14.81 -14.44 -3.20
N VAL A 108 14.16 -13.63 -4.04
CA VAL A 108 12.80 -13.16 -3.77
C VAL A 108 11.82 -14.04 -4.53
N GLU A 109 11.02 -14.83 -3.80
CA GLU A 109 9.91 -15.59 -4.39
C GLU A 109 8.92 -14.64 -5.10
N SER A 110 8.24 -15.12 -6.15
CA SER A 110 7.29 -14.33 -6.94
C SER A 110 6.21 -13.61 -6.11
N GLY A 111 5.69 -14.26 -5.07
CA GLY A 111 4.72 -13.67 -4.15
C GLY A 111 5.31 -12.51 -3.36
N LEU A 112 6.45 -12.73 -2.69
CA LEU A 112 7.14 -11.68 -1.94
C LEU A 112 7.58 -10.53 -2.84
N TYR A 113 8.06 -10.81 -4.05
CA TYR A 113 8.44 -9.81 -5.04
C TYR A 113 7.28 -8.87 -5.35
N ALA A 114 6.10 -9.44 -5.59
CA ALA A 114 4.90 -8.70 -5.88
C ALA A 114 4.43 -7.83 -4.70
N ARG A 115 4.46 -8.37 -3.47
CA ARG A 115 4.14 -7.60 -2.25
C ARG A 115 5.15 -6.49 -2.01
N MET A 116 6.45 -6.73 -2.18
CA MET A 116 7.48 -5.70 -2.04
C MET A 116 7.33 -4.59 -3.08
N LEU A 117 7.05 -4.93 -4.35
CA LEU A 117 6.79 -3.93 -5.38
C LEU A 117 5.59 -3.03 -5.04
N TYR A 118 4.53 -3.58 -4.43
CA TYR A 118 3.42 -2.76 -3.92
C TYR A 118 3.91 -1.68 -2.97
N TYR A 119 4.69 -2.06 -1.94
CA TYR A 119 5.23 -1.11 -0.97
C TYR A 119 6.21 -0.11 -1.59
N LEU A 120 7.02 -0.52 -2.58
CA LEU A 120 7.89 0.40 -3.31
C LEU A 120 7.09 1.42 -4.12
N PHE A 121 6.04 1.00 -4.84
CA PHE A 121 5.19 1.92 -5.59
C PHE A 121 4.44 2.88 -4.65
N ARG A 122 3.92 2.36 -3.53
CA ARG A 122 3.29 3.15 -2.47
C ARG A 122 4.22 4.23 -1.92
N GLU A 123 5.49 3.91 -1.74
CA GLU A 123 6.48 4.79 -1.15
C GLU A 123 7.07 5.82 -2.13
N PHE A 124 7.33 5.42 -3.38
CA PHE A 124 7.97 6.29 -4.37
C PHE A 124 6.98 7.10 -5.21
N PHE A 125 5.76 6.60 -5.39
CA PHE A 125 4.76 7.20 -6.27
C PHE A 125 3.41 7.46 -5.60
N GLY A 126 3.21 7.00 -4.37
CA GLY A 126 1.99 7.19 -3.58
C GLY A 126 2.20 8.09 -2.37
N PHE A 127 1.31 7.93 -1.40
CA PHE A 127 1.23 8.68 -0.15
C PHE A 127 1.66 7.81 1.06
N SER A 128 2.52 6.82 0.82
CA SER A 128 3.04 5.92 1.87
C SER A 128 1.91 5.31 2.70
N VAL A 129 1.99 5.35 4.04
CA VAL A 129 1.05 4.73 4.98
C VAL A 129 -0.41 5.12 4.74
N ILE A 130 -0.69 6.34 4.31
CA ILE A 130 -2.07 6.81 4.09
C ILE A 130 -2.57 6.55 2.66
N GLU A 131 -1.80 5.88 1.81
CA GLU A 131 -2.18 5.61 0.41
C GLU A 131 -3.57 4.97 0.29
N PRO A 132 -3.96 3.93 1.07
CA PRO A 132 -5.30 3.35 0.97
C PRO A 132 -6.42 4.37 1.19
N LEU A 133 -6.24 5.28 2.15
CA LEU A 133 -7.22 6.34 2.46
C LEU A 133 -7.25 7.38 1.35
N MET A 134 -6.08 7.76 0.83
CA MET A 134 -5.94 8.78 -0.21
C MET A 134 -6.53 8.34 -1.54
N VAL A 135 -6.44 7.05 -1.89
CA VAL A 135 -6.97 6.52 -3.15
C VAL A 135 -8.42 6.06 -3.06
N ASP A 136 -8.99 5.98 -1.86
CA ASP A 136 -10.39 5.59 -1.66
C ASP A 136 -11.33 6.75 -2.06
N PRO A 137 -12.12 6.59 -3.14
CA PRO A 137 -13.05 7.63 -3.58
C PRO A 137 -14.20 7.90 -2.60
N ASN A 138 -14.41 7.03 -1.60
CA ASN A 138 -15.44 7.20 -0.58
C ASN A 138 -14.96 7.96 0.66
N VAL A 139 -13.65 8.22 0.79
CA VAL A 139 -13.08 9.08 1.84
C VAL A 139 -13.10 10.54 1.35
N GLU A 140 -13.67 11.44 2.15
CA GLU A 140 -13.69 12.88 1.86
C GLU A 140 -12.62 13.62 2.66
N ASP A 141 -12.50 13.31 3.95
CA ASP A 141 -11.53 13.92 4.86
C ASP A 141 -10.70 12.84 5.56
N ILE A 142 -9.44 13.17 5.86
CA ILE A 142 -8.50 12.36 6.64
C ILE A 142 -7.99 13.23 7.79
N SER A 143 -8.20 12.78 9.03
CA SER A 143 -7.76 13.45 10.25
C SER A 143 -6.66 12.65 10.95
N CYS A 144 -5.52 13.30 11.17
CA CYS A 144 -4.37 12.76 11.89
C CYS A 144 -4.03 13.72 13.04
N ASP A 145 -4.54 13.42 14.23
CA ASP A 145 -4.55 14.35 15.37
C ASP A 145 -3.25 14.37 16.18
N GLY A 146 -2.39 13.35 16.04
CA GLY A 146 -1.10 13.31 16.73
C GLY A 146 -0.53 11.90 16.88
N TYR A 147 0.52 11.81 17.69
CA TYR A 147 1.20 10.55 17.97
C TYR A 147 0.32 9.58 18.76
N ASP A 148 0.39 8.30 18.42
CA ASP A 148 -0.34 7.20 19.09
C ASP A 148 -1.87 7.37 19.10
N ILE A 149 -2.41 8.22 18.21
CA ILE A 149 -3.83 8.40 17.97
C ILE A 149 -4.15 7.78 16.60
N PRO A 150 -5.15 6.90 16.49
CA PRO A 150 -5.59 6.37 15.20
C PRO A 150 -5.92 7.48 14.21
N ILE A 151 -5.73 7.21 12.92
CA ILE A 151 -6.24 8.09 11.88
C ILE A 151 -7.77 7.93 11.86
N PHE A 152 -8.47 9.03 11.58
CA PHE A 152 -9.90 9.03 11.35
C PHE A 152 -10.18 9.46 9.91
N VAL A 153 -11.23 8.90 9.33
CA VAL A 153 -11.72 9.30 8.02
C VAL A 153 -13.18 9.73 8.09
N TYR A 154 -13.55 10.71 7.27
CA TYR A 154 -14.94 10.98 6.97
C TYR A 154 -15.33 10.24 5.69
N HIS A 155 -16.11 9.17 5.83
CA HIS A 155 -16.56 8.33 4.73
C HIS A 155 -17.97 8.74 4.27
N LYS A 156 -18.17 8.93 2.96
CA LYS A 156 -19.43 9.40 2.34
C LYS A 156 -20.70 8.73 2.86
N SER A 157 -20.66 7.40 3.01
CA SER A 157 -21.81 6.59 3.43
C SER A 157 -21.91 6.32 4.93
N TYR A 158 -20.83 6.50 5.70
CA TYR A 158 -20.75 6.02 7.09
C TYR A 158 -20.34 7.11 8.09
N GLY A 159 -20.01 8.32 7.62
CA GLY A 159 -19.55 9.42 8.45
C GLY A 159 -18.15 9.17 9.02
N TYR A 160 -17.92 9.60 10.26
CA TYR A 160 -16.64 9.45 10.93
C TYR A 160 -16.36 7.99 11.29
N LEU A 161 -15.24 7.46 10.80
CA LEU A 161 -14.73 6.12 11.12
C LEU A 161 -13.30 6.20 11.63
N GLU A 162 -13.01 5.38 12.64
CA GLU A 162 -11.64 5.05 13.08
C GLU A 162 -11.03 4.06 12.07
N THR A 163 -9.78 4.28 11.66
CA THR A 163 -9.02 3.38 10.77
C THR A 163 -8.18 2.36 11.53
#